data_AF-Q2H1W8-F1
#
_entry.id   AF-Q2H1W8-F1
#
_cell.length_a   1.000
_cell.length_b   1.000
_cell.length_c   1.000
_cell.angle_alpha   90.00
_cell.angle_beta   90.00
_cell.angle_gamma   90.00
#
_symmetry.space_group_name_H-M   'P 1'
#
loop_
_entity.id
_entity.type
_entity.pdbx_description
1 polymer ?
#
loop_
_entity_poly.entity_id
_entity_poly.type
_entity_poly.pdbx_seq_one_letter_code
_entity_poly.pdbx_strand_id
1 'polypeptide(L)'
;MATFRPPRFRLPKARSAFLKLFLLFLVWTIIEAHISHYRIARTEREAKAKGVLTAPTRVYIASLHWNNEKILRSEWNKGVVELVKTFGSDNVFVSVYESGSWDDSKGALRELDQELDRLGVPRKIILDDETHKDLINGPQQEEGWITIPDGKRMPRRIPYLSKLRNLSLQPLRELAMKRDPCLNHVLSLTFSISSKPTTATTPPPCSLDFSKPPSFYDTFALRDSRGQEHASQTWPYFRSSKSRNAMVSAEPVRVSSCWNGIASLGIRGLRFRGIPDSLAALHLEASECCLIHADNPGSRTRGVYVNPAVRVGYNRLAYDAVHNNPTGGGGGGGSWYVVDGGLCGPVAESVGELVYFVVVCRTEC
;
A
#
# COMPACT_ATOMS: atom_id res chain seq x y z
N MET A 1 -80.69 -4.18 -22.54
CA MET A 1 -79.59 -4.14 -21.56
C MET A 1 -78.33 -4.75 -22.19
N ALA A 2 -77.41 -3.91 -22.67
CA ALA A 2 -76.10 -4.38 -23.12
C ALA A 2 -75.15 -4.42 -21.91
N THR A 3 -74.61 -5.59 -21.60
CA THR A 3 -73.68 -5.83 -20.49
C THR A 3 -72.29 -5.32 -20.87
N PHE A 4 -71.90 -4.19 -20.30
CA PHE A 4 -70.56 -3.62 -20.45
C PHE A 4 -69.56 -4.48 -19.64
N ARG A 5 -68.73 -5.29 -20.30
CA ARG A 5 -67.60 -5.99 -19.65
C ARG A 5 -66.39 -5.05 -19.60
N PRO A 6 -65.78 -4.80 -18.42
CA PRO A 6 -64.61 -3.94 -18.35
C PRO A 6 -63.41 -4.59 -19.05
N PRO A 7 -62.53 -3.80 -19.68
CA PRO A 7 -61.35 -4.33 -20.33
C PRO A 7 -60.41 -4.94 -19.28
N ARG A 8 -60.09 -6.22 -19.44
CA ARG A 8 -59.02 -6.88 -18.67
C ARG A 8 -57.69 -6.21 -19.06
N PHE A 9 -57.16 -5.37 -18.19
CA PHE A 9 -55.78 -4.87 -18.29
C PHE A 9 -54.82 -6.05 -18.21
N ARG A 10 -54.46 -6.62 -19.37
CA ARG A 10 -53.31 -7.54 -19.46
C ARG A 10 -52.07 -6.68 -19.24
N LEU A 11 -51.43 -6.84 -18.08
CA LEU A 11 -50.08 -6.32 -17.84
C LEU A 11 -49.20 -6.76 -19.03
N PRO A 12 -48.48 -5.82 -19.69
CA PRO A 12 -47.79 -6.14 -20.93
C PRO A 12 -46.73 -7.21 -20.67
N LYS A 13 -46.74 -8.30 -21.45
CA LYS A 13 -45.79 -9.43 -21.37
C LYS A 13 -44.32 -8.98 -21.30
N ALA A 14 -43.99 -7.82 -21.87
CA ALA A 14 -42.69 -7.17 -21.79
C ALA A 14 -42.22 -6.86 -20.36
N ARG A 15 -43.13 -6.47 -19.44
CA ARG A 15 -42.79 -6.27 -18.02
C ARG A 15 -42.41 -7.58 -17.33
N SER A 16 -43.05 -8.69 -17.69
CA SER A 16 -42.71 -10.02 -17.17
C SER A 16 -41.38 -10.53 -17.72
N ALA A 17 -41.07 -10.28 -19.00
CA ALA A 17 -39.79 -10.65 -19.59
C ALA A 17 -38.62 -9.84 -19.02
N PHE A 18 -38.78 -8.52 -18.86
CA PHE A 18 -37.77 -7.66 -18.24
C PHE A 18 -37.50 -8.08 -16.78
N LEU A 19 -38.55 -8.36 -16.00
CA LEU A 19 -38.40 -8.84 -14.62
C LEU A 19 -37.64 -10.18 -14.57
N LYS A 20 -37.93 -11.11 -15.47
CA LYS A 20 -37.20 -12.39 -15.55
C LYS A 20 -35.73 -12.19 -15.91
N LEU A 21 -35.42 -11.35 -16.89
CA LEU A 21 -34.04 -11.02 -17.27
C LEU A 21 -33.29 -10.32 -16.14
N PHE A 22 -33.95 -9.40 -15.45
CA PHE A 22 -33.38 -8.73 -14.28
C PHE A 22 -33.09 -9.72 -13.15
N LEU A 23 -34.02 -10.64 -12.85
CA LEU A 23 -33.80 -11.69 -11.85
C LEU A 23 -32.65 -12.63 -12.26
N LEU A 24 -32.58 -13.04 -13.53
CA LEU A 24 -31.46 -13.84 -14.04
C LEU A 24 -30.13 -13.10 -13.91
N PHE A 25 -30.09 -11.80 -14.21
CA PHE A 25 -28.91 -10.96 -14.03
C PHE A 25 -28.51 -10.84 -12.56
N LEU A 26 -29.47 -10.68 -11.64
CA LEU A 26 -29.19 -10.66 -10.20
C LEU A 26 -28.63 -12.00 -9.71
N VAL A 27 -29.25 -13.12 -10.10
CA VAL A 27 -28.78 -14.46 -9.75
C VAL A 27 -27.36 -14.69 -10.29
N TRP A 28 -27.12 -14.35 -11.56
CA TRP A 28 -25.79 -14.43 -12.17
C TRP A 28 -24.76 -13.59 -11.41
N THR A 29 -25.10 -12.36 -11.05
CA THR A 29 -24.20 -11.45 -10.31
C THR A 29 -23.89 -11.99 -8.92
N ILE A 30 -24.88 -12.56 -8.22
CA ILE A 30 -24.68 -13.19 -6.90
C ILE A 30 -23.74 -14.40 -7.01
N ILE A 31 -23.92 -15.24 -8.04
CA ILE A 31 -23.08 -16.41 -8.29
C ILE A 31 -21.64 -15.97 -8.59
N GLU A 32 -21.43 -15.03 -9.51
CA GLU A 32 -20.10 -14.49 -9.84
C GLU A 32 -19.41 -13.86 -8.62
N ALA A 33 -20.15 -13.11 -7.80
CA ALA A 33 -19.62 -12.53 -6.57
C ALA A 33 -19.20 -13.60 -5.56
N HIS A 34 -20.00 -14.66 -5.38
CA HIS A 34 -19.66 -15.79 -4.50
C HIS A 34 -18.45 -16.57 -5.00
N ILE A 35 -18.37 -16.83 -6.30
CA ILE A 35 -17.23 -17.50 -6.92
C ILE A 35 -15.96 -16.67 -6.74
N SER A 36 -16.03 -15.36 -6.99
CA SER A 36 -14.90 -14.43 -6.82
C SER A 36 -14.42 -14.40 -5.37
N HIS A 37 -15.36 -14.29 -4.42
CA HIS A 37 -15.06 -14.33 -2.99
C HIS A 37 -14.38 -15.64 -2.59
N TYR A 38 -14.90 -16.78 -3.05
CA TYR A 38 -14.31 -18.08 -2.78
C TYR A 38 -12.88 -18.20 -3.34
N ARG A 39 -12.64 -17.74 -4.56
CA ARG A 39 -11.32 -17.72 -5.19
C ARG A 39 -10.32 -16.89 -4.37
N ILE A 40 -10.68 -15.67 -4.00
CA ILE A 40 -9.83 -14.80 -3.18
C ILE A 40 -9.52 -15.45 -1.82
N ALA A 41 -10.55 -15.92 -1.10
CA ALA A 41 -10.39 -16.55 0.20
C ALA A 41 -9.56 -17.85 0.15
N ARG A 42 -9.61 -18.57 -0.98
CA ARG A 42 -8.75 -19.74 -1.22
C ARG A 42 -7.30 -19.32 -1.46
N THR A 43 -7.05 -18.36 -2.35
CA THR A 43 -5.70 -17.84 -2.64
C THR A 43 -5.05 -17.28 -1.37
N GLU A 44 -5.78 -16.57 -0.52
CA GLU A 44 -5.29 -16.09 0.77
C GLU A 44 -4.85 -17.22 1.71
N ARG A 45 -5.65 -18.29 1.80
CA ARG A 45 -5.31 -19.47 2.61
C ARG A 45 -4.08 -20.19 2.07
N GLU A 46 -3.98 -20.37 0.76
CA GLU A 46 -2.81 -20.98 0.12
C GLU A 46 -1.54 -20.13 0.31
N ALA A 47 -1.65 -18.80 0.21
CA ALA A 47 -0.54 -17.88 0.45
C ALA A 47 -0.05 -17.94 1.91
N LYS A 48 -0.98 -17.98 2.87
CA LYS A 48 -0.65 -18.15 4.31
C LYS A 48 0.00 -19.50 4.58
N ALA A 49 -0.51 -20.58 4.00
CA ALA A 49 0.04 -21.93 4.18
C ALA A 49 1.47 -22.06 3.61
N LYS A 50 1.79 -21.32 2.56
CA LYS A 50 3.14 -21.27 1.95
C LYS A 50 4.08 -20.27 2.62
N GLY A 51 3.59 -19.40 3.51
CA GLY A 51 4.31 -18.27 4.12
C GLY A 51 5.32 -18.64 5.21
N VAL A 52 6.02 -19.77 5.07
CA VAL A 52 7.16 -20.11 5.93
C VAL A 52 8.42 -19.56 5.26
N LEU A 53 9.15 -18.68 5.95
CA LEU A 53 10.48 -18.24 5.53
C LEU A 53 11.41 -19.45 5.63
N THR A 54 11.79 -20.01 4.48
CA THR A 54 12.63 -21.21 4.40
C THR A 54 14.13 -20.92 4.44
N ALA A 55 14.53 -19.65 4.37
CA ALA A 55 15.92 -19.22 4.36
C ALA A 55 16.13 -18.03 5.32
N PRO A 56 17.30 -17.93 5.97
CA PRO A 56 17.62 -16.78 6.81
C PRO A 56 17.61 -15.52 5.93
N THR A 57 16.82 -14.56 6.37
CA THR A 57 16.49 -13.37 5.61
C THR A 57 17.08 -12.16 6.31
N ARG A 58 17.99 -11.43 5.64
CA ARG A 58 18.38 -10.10 6.14
C ARG A 58 17.33 -9.08 5.74
N VAL A 59 16.98 -8.20 6.67
CA VAL A 59 15.91 -7.22 6.53
C VAL A 59 16.48 -5.81 6.69
N TYR A 60 16.39 -4.99 5.65
CA TYR A 60 16.60 -3.55 5.79
C TYR A 60 15.25 -2.85 5.91
N ILE A 61 15.06 -2.07 6.95
CA ILE A 61 13.89 -1.23 7.17
C ILE A 61 14.26 0.19 6.78
N ALA A 62 13.50 0.83 5.89
CA ALA A 62 13.55 2.25 5.62
C ALA A 62 12.19 2.88 5.94
N SER A 63 12.12 3.97 6.67
CA SER A 63 10.87 4.73 6.79
C SER A 63 11.06 6.23 6.71
N LEU A 64 9.97 6.90 6.32
CA LEU A 64 9.85 8.35 6.32
C LEU A 64 8.64 8.71 7.20
N HIS A 65 8.83 9.68 8.10
CA HIS A 65 7.80 10.15 9.03
C HIS A 65 7.67 11.67 9.04
N TRP A 66 6.44 12.15 9.20
CA TRP A 66 6.10 13.55 9.43
C TRP A 66 4.76 13.65 10.17
N ASN A 67 4.72 14.27 11.35
CA ASN A 67 3.53 14.41 12.19
C ASN A 67 2.81 13.06 12.46
N ASN A 68 3.58 12.09 12.92
CA ASN A 68 3.16 10.71 13.14
C ASN A 68 3.30 10.26 14.60
N GLU A 69 3.38 11.15 15.58
CA GLU A 69 3.62 10.79 16.98
C GLU A 69 2.67 9.69 17.45
N LYS A 70 1.37 9.88 17.21
CA LYS A 70 0.34 8.95 17.67
C LYS A 70 0.59 7.54 17.15
N ILE A 71 0.80 7.40 15.83
CA ILE A 71 0.94 6.10 15.16
C ILE A 71 2.31 5.45 15.44
N LEU A 72 3.35 6.27 15.62
CA LEU A 72 4.68 5.82 16.08
C LEU A 72 4.57 5.14 17.45
N ARG A 73 3.92 5.81 18.41
CA ARG A 73 3.78 5.33 19.79
C ARG A 73 2.78 4.18 19.94
N SER A 74 1.68 4.20 19.18
CA SER A 74 0.64 3.19 19.33
C SER A 74 1.02 1.85 18.70
N GLU A 75 1.48 1.88 17.45
CA GLU A 75 1.60 0.69 16.59
C GLU A 75 2.99 0.54 15.95
N TRP A 76 3.52 1.59 15.32
CA TRP A 76 4.64 1.43 14.39
C TRP A 76 5.95 1.07 15.11
N ASN A 77 6.32 1.77 16.18
CA ASN A 77 7.54 1.45 16.94
C ASN A 77 7.51 0.01 17.46
N LYS A 78 6.36 -0.41 18.02
CA LYS A 78 6.17 -1.77 18.54
C LYS A 78 6.33 -2.81 17.43
N GLY A 79 5.72 -2.57 16.26
CA GLY A 79 5.84 -3.51 15.15
C GLY A 79 7.26 -3.58 14.57
N VAL A 80 8.02 -2.47 14.54
CA VAL A 80 9.45 -2.52 14.17
C VAL A 80 10.22 -3.41 15.15
N VAL A 81 10.00 -3.23 16.46
CA VAL A 81 10.64 -4.04 17.50
C VAL A 81 10.24 -5.51 17.41
N GLU A 82 8.97 -5.82 17.14
CA GLU A 82 8.48 -7.18 16.95
C GLU A 82 9.11 -7.85 15.72
N LEU A 83 9.24 -7.12 14.62
CA LEU A 83 9.93 -7.59 13.43
C LEU A 83 11.41 -7.86 13.72
N VAL A 84 12.09 -6.95 14.40
CA VAL A 84 13.47 -7.18 14.87
C VAL A 84 13.57 -8.46 15.69
N LYS A 85 12.67 -8.67 16.67
CA LYS A 85 12.65 -9.88 17.50
C LYS A 85 12.39 -11.15 16.67
N THR A 86 11.58 -11.04 15.63
CA THR A 86 11.24 -12.17 14.73
C THR A 86 12.42 -12.58 13.84
N PHE A 87 13.13 -11.61 13.27
CA PHE A 87 14.24 -11.87 12.35
C PHE A 87 15.61 -11.99 13.03
N GLY A 88 15.72 -11.52 14.27
CA GLY A 88 16.98 -11.41 15.02
C GLY A 88 17.71 -10.09 14.72
N SER A 89 18.29 -9.47 15.75
CA SER A 89 18.98 -8.17 15.68
C SER A 89 20.08 -8.12 14.62
N ASP A 90 20.85 -9.20 14.46
CA ASP A 90 21.97 -9.29 13.52
C ASP A 90 21.52 -9.34 12.05
N ASN A 91 20.25 -9.67 11.82
CA ASN A 91 19.66 -9.76 10.49
C ASN A 91 18.92 -8.49 10.09
N VAL A 92 18.74 -7.50 10.98
CA VAL A 92 17.93 -6.32 10.72
C VAL A 92 18.76 -5.04 10.75
N PHE A 93 18.57 -4.16 9.76
CA PHE A 93 19.05 -2.78 9.79
C PHE A 93 17.86 -1.82 9.75
N VAL A 94 17.84 -0.79 10.58
CA VAL A 94 16.74 0.20 10.61
C VAL A 94 17.22 1.58 10.16
N SER A 95 16.59 2.16 9.13
CA SER A 95 16.87 3.48 8.61
C SER A 95 15.60 4.32 8.67
N VAL A 96 15.61 5.41 9.43
CA VAL A 96 14.46 6.28 9.60
C VAL A 96 14.85 7.70 9.28
N TYR A 97 13.99 8.38 8.54
CA TYR A 97 14.10 9.81 8.30
C TYR A 97 12.82 10.48 8.79
N GLU A 98 12.97 11.48 9.65
CA GLU A 98 11.87 12.31 10.15
C GLU A 98 12.04 13.72 9.55
N SER A 99 11.04 14.19 8.80
CA SER A 99 11.15 15.39 7.99
C SER A 99 10.48 16.62 8.64
N GLY A 100 10.91 16.97 9.85
CA GLY A 100 10.56 18.24 10.48
C GLY A 100 9.12 18.30 11.01
N SER A 101 8.76 17.35 11.86
CA SER A 101 7.46 17.25 12.54
C SER A 101 7.25 18.36 13.56
N TRP A 102 5.99 18.71 13.78
CA TRP A 102 5.54 19.74 14.71
C TRP A 102 4.93 19.12 15.98
N ASP A 103 4.57 17.84 15.92
CA ASP A 103 4.22 17.01 17.09
C ASP A 103 5.47 16.36 17.69
N ASP A 104 5.30 15.50 18.70
CA ASP A 104 6.44 14.79 19.32
C ASP A 104 6.82 13.50 18.56
N SER A 105 6.71 13.48 17.24
CA SER A 105 7.26 12.37 16.41
C SER A 105 8.74 12.16 16.67
N LYS A 106 9.49 13.25 16.87
CA LYS A 106 10.90 13.20 17.22
C LYS A 106 11.14 12.48 18.55
N GLY A 107 10.35 12.78 19.59
CA GLY A 107 10.42 12.05 20.86
C GLY A 107 10.06 10.58 20.71
N ALA A 108 8.99 10.27 19.99
CA ALA A 108 8.59 8.89 19.71
C ALA A 108 9.68 8.10 18.97
N LEU A 109 10.40 8.72 18.03
CA LEU A 109 11.51 8.07 17.32
C LEU A 109 12.78 7.94 18.18
N ARG A 110 13.03 8.87 19.12
CA ARG A 110 14.12 8.70 20.11
C ARG A 110 13.86 7.53 21.04
N GLU A 111 12.61 7.29 21.41
CA GLU A 111 12.25 6.10 22.20
C GLU A 111 12.48 4.80 21.43
N LEU A 112 12.13 4.78 20.13
CA LEU A 112 12.49 3.65 19.28
C LEU A 112 14.00 3.47 19.18
N ASP A 113 14.75 4.57 19.01
CA ASP A 113 16.21 4.54 18.92
C ASP A 113 16.84 3.89 20.17
N GLN A 114 16.38 4.26 21.36
CA GLN A 114 16.83 3.66 22.63
C GLN A 114 16.49 2.17 22.72
N GLU A 115 15.29 1.77 22.30
CA GLU A 115 14.88 0.38 22.37
C GLU A 115 15.65 -0.50 21.37
N LEU A 116 15.87 0.00 20.16
CA LEU A 116 16.74 -0.67 19.19
C LEU A 116 18.19 -0.76 19.67
N ASP A 117 18.67 0.21 20.48
CA ASP A 117 20.00 0.19 21.09
C ASP A 117 20.17 -0.98 22.03
N ARG A 118 19.21 -1.12 22.95
CA ARG A 118 19.18 -2.22 23.91
C ARG A 118 19.15 -3.58 23.24
N LEU A 119 18.51 -3.67 22.06
CA LEU A 119 18.43 -4.89 21.25
C LEU A 119 19.67 -5.09 20.35
N GLY A 120 20.64 -4.17 20.33
CA GLY A 120 21.84 -4.28 19.52
C GLY A 120 21.60 -4.17 18.01
N VAL A 121 20.53 -3.51 17.58
CA VAL A 121 20.15 -3.42 16.15
C VAL A 121 20.91 -2.29 15.47
N PRO A 122 21.67 -2.53 14.39
CA PRO A 122 22.30 -1.45 13.63
C PRO A 122 21.24 -0.55 12.98
N ARG A 123 21.40 0.77 13.13
CA ARG A 123 20.40 1.72 12.64
C ARG A 123 20.96 3.10 12.30
N LYS A 124 20.17 3.87 11.56
CA LYS A 124 20.39 5.27 11.21
C LYS A 124 19.05 6.02 11.32
N ILE A 125 18.87 6.78 12.38
CA ILE A 125 17.66 7.60 12.60
C ILE A 125 18.05 9.07 12.48
N ILE A 126 17.54 9.76 11.48
CA ILE A 126 17.75 11.20 11.25
C ILE A 126 16.47 11.94 11.65
N LEU A 127 16.62 12.97 12.48
CA LEU A 127 15.55 13.87 12.90
C LEU A 127 15.91 15.28 12.41
N ASP A 128 15.17 15.80 11.43
CA ASP A 128 15.46 17.12 10.87
C ASP A 128 15.11 18.23 11.86
N ASP A 129 16.04 19.15 12.12
CA ASP A 129 15.78 20.30 12.99
C ASP A 129 14.80 21.30 12.37
N GLU A 130 14.92 21.54 11.05
CA GLU A 130 14.03 22.41 10.29
C GLU A 130 12.66 21.75 10.09
N THR A 131 11.59 22.47 10.46
CA THR A 131 10.24 21.99 10.20
C THR A 131 9.83 22.20 8.76
N HIS A 132 8.81 21.47 8.30
CA HIS A 132 8.20 21.76 6.99
C HIS A 132 7.68 23.22 6.87
N LYS A 133 7.31 23.83 7.99
CA LYS A 133 6.90 25.25 8.04
C LYS A 133 8.10 26.16 7.79
N ASP A 134 9.25 25.84 8.38
CA ASP A 134 10.48 26.60 8.18
C ASP A 134 10.95 26.49 6.74
N LEU A 135 10.83 25.31 6.11
CA LEU A 135 11.11 25.12 4.69
C LEU A 135 10.26 26.03 3.79
N ILE A 136 8.95 26.13 4.06
CA ILE A 136 8.03 26.97 3.27
C ILE A 136 8.33 28.47 3.47
N ASN A 137 8.69 28.87 4.69
CA ASN A 137 8.96 30.26 5.04
C ASN A 137 10.42 30.69 4.77
N GLY A 138 11.30 29.73 4.51
CA GLY A 138 12.72 29.95 4.24
C GLY A 138 13.00 30.48 2.82
N PRO A 139 14.28 30.59 2.45
CA PRO A 139 14.68 31.03 1.12
C PRO A 139 14.10 30.15 0.02
N GLN A 140 13.30 30.76 -0.85
CA GLN A 140 12.71 30.05 -1.99
C GLN A 140 13.80 29.65 -2.98
N GLN A 141 13.75 28.41 -3.47
CA GLN A 141 14.73 27.88 -4.42
C GLN A 141 14.18 27.96 -5.85
N GLU A 142 15.04 27.97 -6.86
CA GLU A 142 14.60 27.88 -8.25
C GLU A 142 14.12 26.47 -8.58
N GLU A 143 14.94 25.46 -8.28
CA GLU A 143 14.62 24.05 -8.53
C GLU A 143 13.65 23.47 -7.50
N GLY A 144 12.69 22.66 -7.96
CA GLY A 144 11.77 21.94 -7.09
C GLY A 144 10.69 22.80 -6.43
N TRP A 145 10.49 24.04 -6.88
CA TRP A 145 9.43 24.94 -6.40
C TRP A 145 8.50 25.35 -7.55
N ILE A 146 7.22 25.55 -7.24
CA ILE A 146 6.20 25.97 -8.22
C ILE A 146 5.36 27.11 -7.67
N THR A 147 4.96 28.04 -8.54
CA THR A 147 3.95 29.06 -8.23
C THR A 147 2.56 28.45 -8.39
N ILE A 148 1.81 28.38 -7.29
CA ILE A 148 0.42 27.92 -7.30
C ILE A 148 -0.53 29.07 -7.72
N PRO A 149 -1.80 28.79 -8.08
CA PRO A 149 -2.71 29.81 -8.63
C PRO A 149 -2.93 31.06 -7.75
N ASP A 150 -2.68 30.97 -6.44
CA ASP A 150 -2.78 32.12 -5.52
C ASP A 150 -1.53 33.02 -5.52
N GLY A 151 -0.56 32.75 -6.39
CA GLY A 151 0.69 33.51 -6.54
C GLY A 151 1.80 33.13 -5.56
N LYS A 152 1.53 32.24 -4.60
CA LYS A 152 2.57 31.78 -3.67
C LYS A 152 3.47 30.75 -4.32
N ARG A 153 4.76 30.77 -3.97
CA ARG A 153 5.67 29.69 -4.33
C ARG A 153 5.68 28.66 -3.22
N MET A 154 5.55 27.40 -3.63
CA MET A 154 5.51 26.25 -2.72
C MET A 154 6.50 25.19 -3.21
N PRO A 155 7.15 24.42 -2.30
CA PRO A 155 7.95 23.28 -2.70
C PRO A 155 7.06 22.24 -3.39
N ARG A 156 7.54 21.67 -4.49
CA ARG A 156 6.86 20.59 -5.19
C ARG A 156 6.88 19.33 -4.33
N ARG A 157 5.69 18.83 -3.99
CA ARG A 157 5.52 17.68 -3.09
C ARG A 157 6.29 16.44 -3.55
N ILE A 158 6.19 16.06 -4.82
CA ILE A 158 6.79 14.81 -5.31
C ILE A 158 8.33 14.86 -5.31
N PRO A 159 9.01 15.85 -5.93
CA PRO A 159 10.47 15.97 -5.81
C PRO A 159 10.98 16.00 -4.36
N TYR A 160 10.29 16.73 -3.48
CA TYR A 160 10.61 16.81 -2.06
C TYR A 160 10.56 15.42 -1.40
N LEU A 161 9.44 14.71 -1.52
CA LEU A 161 9.26 13.39 -0.93
C LEU A 161 10.20 12.32 -1.54
N SER A 162 10.47 12.42 -2.84
CA SER A 162 11.45 11.58 -3.54
C SER A 162 12.85 11.76 -2.96
N LYS A 163 13.27 13.01 -2.68
CA LYS A 163 14.57 13.30 -2.03
C LYS A 163 14.64 12.63 -0.67
N LEU A 164 13.62 12.79 0.17
CA LEU A 164 13.58 12.22 1.53
C LEU A 164 13.62 10.69 1.53
N ARG A 165 12.85 10.03 0.65
CA ARG A 165 12.91 8.56 0.50
C ARG A 165 14.26 8.08 -0.01
N ASN A 166 14.91 8.86 -0.86
CA ASN A 166 16.26 8.54 -1.32
C ASN A 166 17.29 8.64 -0.19
N LEU A 167 17.11 9.57 0.77
CA LEU A 167 17.95 9.69 1.96
C LEU A 167 17.76 8.50 2.91
N SER A 168 16.51 8.09 3.19
CA SER A 168 16.27 6.91 4.03
C SER A 168 16.78 5.60 3.40
N LEU A 169 16.81 5.52 2.07
CA LEU A 169 17.40 4.39 1.33
C LEU A 169 18.90 4.52 1.07
N GLN A 170 19.55 5.62 1.44
CA GLN A 170 20.96 5.83 1.14
C GLN A 170 21.87 4.73 1.71
N PRO A 171 21.75 4.31 3.00
CA PRO A 171 22.57 3.23 3.54
C PRO A 171 22.41 1.91 2.76
N LEU A 172 21.19 1.56 2.34
CA LEU A 172 20.95 0.40 1.49
C LEU A 172 21.68 0.51 0.15
N ARG A 173 21.64 1.69 -0.50
CA ARG A 173 22.34 1.88 -1.78
C ARG A 173 23.84 1.75 -1.63
N GLU A 174 24.41 2.29 -0.57
CA GLU A 174 25.84 2.15 -0.27
C GLU A 174 26.23 0.68 -0.07
N LEU A 175 25.38 -0.11 0.59
CA LEU A 175 25.55 -1.57 0.71
C LEU A 175 25.44 -2.28 -0.65
N ALA A 176 24.44 -1.94 -1.45
CA ALA A 176 24.24 -2.54 -2.79
C ALA A 176 25.38 -2.19 -3.77
N MET A 177 25.94 -0.97 -3.69
CA MET A 177 27.04 -0.50 -4.54
C MET A 177 28.37 -1.19 -4.21
N LYS A 178 28.57 -1.67 -2.98
CA LYS A 178 29.75 -2.46 -2.57
C LYS A 178 29.80 -3.87 -3.18
N ARG A 179 28.96 -4.17 -4.19
CA ARG A 179 28.83 -5.46 -4.89
C ARG A 179 28.53 -6.62 -3.94
N ASP A 180 27.46 -6.51 -3.16
CA ASP A 180 26.84 -7.67 -2.54
C ASP A 180 25.77 -8.24 -3.50
N PRO A 181 26.06 -9.30 -4.28
CA PRO A 181 25.17 -9.82 -5.32
C PRO A 181 23.87 -10.44 -4.78
N CYS A 182 23.70 -10.50 -3.46
CA CYS A 182 22.63 -11.25 -2.81
C CYS A 182 21.44 -10.37 -2.40
N LEU A 183 21.57 -9.05 -2.44
CA LEU A 183 20.49 -8.11 -2.18
C LEU A 183 19.53 -8.09 -3.38
N ASN A 184 18.40 -8.78 -3.27
CA ASN A 184 17.52 -9.03 -4.42
C ASN A 184 16.21 -8.23 -4.41
N HIS A 185 15.59 -8.01 -3.25
CA HIS A 185 14.21 -7.50 -3.18
C HIS A 185 13.98 -6.45 -2.11
N VAL A 186 13.39 -5.33 -2.53
CA VAL A 186 12.72 -4.34 -1.69
C VAL A 186 11.23 -4.69 -1.61
N LEU A 187 10.61 -4.39 -0.49
CA LEU A 187 9.21 -4.52 -0.13
C LEU A 187 8.81 -3.26 0.64
N SER A 188 8.22 -2.28 -0.04
CA SER A 188 7.55 -1.18 0.64
C SER A 188 6.30 -1.71 1.36
N LEU A 189 6.13 -1.41 2.64
CA LEU A 189 4.88 -1.59 3.38
C LEU A 189 4.37 -0.23 3.85
N THR A 190 3.07 -0.05 3.86
CA THR A 190 2.33 1.07 4.42
C THR A 190 1.32 0.37 5.31
N PHE A 191 1.44 0.61 6.62
CA PHE A 191 0.46 0.20 7.63
C PHE A 191 -0.02 -1.27 7.58
N SER A 192 0.89 -2.25 7.51
CA SER A 192 0.59 -3.59 8.05
C SER A 192 1.86 -4.33 8.41
N ILE A 193 2.16 -4.34 9.71
CA ILE A 193 3.30 -5.09 10.28
C ILE A 193 2.88 -6.54 10.59
N SER A 194 1.59 -6.87 10.49
CA SER A 194 1.06 -8.22 10.76
C SER A 194 1.03 -9.14 9.54
N SER A 195 1.33 -8.63 8.33
CA SER A 195 1.46 -9.49 7.16
C SER A 195 2.85 -10.13 7.11
N LYS A 196 2.92 -11.43 7.46
CA LYS A 196 4.15 -12.21 7.29
C LYS A 196 4.59 -12.12 5.83
N PRO A 197 5.84 -11.72 5.53
CA PRO A 197 6.32 -11.67 4.15
C PRO A 197 6.28 -13.09 3.56
N THR A 198 5.46 -13.27 2.53
CA THR A 198 5.40 -14.55 1.81
C THR A 198 6.60 -14.67 0.88
N THR A 199 7.27 -15.81 0.90
CA THR A 199 8.40 -16.21 0.03
C THR A 199 8.01 -16.42 -1.45
N ALA A 200 6.86 -15.92 -1.88
CA ALA A 200 6.34 -16.22 -3.20
C ALA A 200 7.25 -15.64 -4.29
N THR A 201 7.86 -16.54 -5.06
CA THR A 201 8.78 -16.39 -6.21
C THR A 201 8.19 -15.58 -7.39
N THR A 202 7.15 -14.81 -7.15
CA THR A 202 6.33 -14.08 -8.12
C THR A 202 6.81 -12.65 -8.31
N PRO A 203 6.62 -12.09 -9.53
CA PRO A 203 7.00 -10.71 -9.86
C PRO A 203 6.38 -9.72 -8.87
N PRO A 204 7.02 -8.57 -8.67
CA PRO A 204 6.77 -7.67 -7.55
C PRO A 204 5.27 -7.42 -7.34
N PRO A 205 4.65 -8.00 -6.28
CA PRO A 205 3.24 -7.79 -6.04
C PRO A 205 3.06 -6.48 -5.30
N CYS A 206 2.17 -5.63 -5.81
CA CYS A 206 1.50 -4.63 -5.01
C CYS A 206 0.24 -5.21 -4.35
N SER A 207 -0.20 -4.64 -3.23
CA SER A 207 -1.48 -5.01 -2.62
C SER A 207 -2.66 -4.24 -3.19
N LEU A 208 -3.83 -4.36 -2.56
CA LEU A 208 -4.97 -3.47 -2.70
C LEU A 208 -5.10 -2.64 -1.43
N ASP A 209 -5.08 -1.31 -1.55
CA ASP A 209 -5.20 -0.39 -0.42
C ASP A 209 -6.57 0.28 -0.41
N PHE A 210 -7.10 0.48 0.79
CA PHE A 210 -8.42 1.05 1.02
C PHE A 210 -8.33 2.18 2.05
N SER A 211 -8.90 3.33 1.73
CA SER A 211 -9.02 4.44 2.68
C SER A 211 -10.23 4.26 3.60
N LYS A 212 -11.34 3.82 3.01
CA LYS A 212 -12.58 3.45 3.68
C LYS A 212 -13.28 2.41 2.80
N PRO A 213 -13.12 1.10 3.07
CA PRO A 213 -13.73 0.05 2.26
C PRO A 213 -15.22 0.32 2.01
N PRO A 214 -15.72 0.16 0.77
CA PRO A 214 -15.05 -0.42 -0.40
C PRO A 214 -14.19 0.55 -1.23
N SER A 215 -13.97 1.79 -0.79
CA SER A 215 -13.22 2.80 -1.53
C SER A 215 -11.71 2.50 -1.57
N PHE A 216 -11.25 2.18 -2.78
CA PHE A 216 -9.85 1.97 -3.14
C PHE A 216 -9.04 3.26 -3.05
N TYR A 217 -7.85 3.16 -2.47
CA TYR A 217 -6.88 4.23 -2.29
C TYR A 217 -5.78 4.20 -3.37
N ASP A 218 -4.78 5.08 -3.33
CA ASP A 218 -3.64 5.09 -4.28
C ASP A 218 -4.03 5.15 -5.78
N THR A 219 -5.15 5.80 -6.07
CA THR A 219 -5.68 6.01 -7.43
C THR A 219 -4.72 6.75 -8.35
N PHE A 220 -3.83 7.58 -7.78
CA PHE A 220 -2.81 8.31 -8.54
C PHE A 220 -1.69 7.39 -9.07
N ALA A 221 -1.37 6.31 -8.35
CA ALA A 221 -0.31 5.37 -8.68
C ALA A 221 -0.79 4.18 -9.52
N LEU A 222 -2.04 3.74 -9.34
CA LEU A 222 -2.58 2.58 -10.05
C LEU A 222 -2.78 2.85 -11.54
N ARG A 223 -2.15 2.03 -12.38
CA ARG A 223 -2.33 2.05 -13.84
C ARG A 223 -2.56 0.63 -14.37
N ASP A 224 -3.66 0.42 -15.08
CA ASP A 224 -4.04 -0.92 -15.53
C ASP A 224 -3.05 -1.54 -16.54
N SER A 225 -3.33 -2.75 -17.04
CA SER A 225 -2.43 -3.42 -17.99
C SER A 225 -2.17 -2.66 -19.29
N ARG A 226 -2.97 -1.62 -19.60
CA ARG A 226 -2.84 -0.75 -20.78
C ARG A 226 -2.32 0.65 -20.41
N GLY A 227 -1.92 0.88 -19.16
CA GLY A 227 -1.46 2.17 -18.66
C GLY A 227 -2.58 3.17 -18.36
N GLN A 228 -3.85 2.74 -18.37
CA GLN A 228 -4.96 3.63 -18.06
C GLN A 228 -5.09 3.83 -16.56
N GLU A 229 -5.52 5.03 -16.15
CA GLU A 229 -5.90 5.31 -14.77
C GLU A 229 -7.01 4.39 -14.26
N HIS A 230 -7.15 4.31 -12.93
CA HIS A 230 -8.24 3.59 -12.28
C HIS A 230 -9.61 4.00 -12.85
N ALA A 231 -10.52 3.02 -12.98
CA ALA A 231 -11.86 3.24 -13.51
C ALA A 231 -12.83 3.82 -12.47
N SER A 232 -12.72 3.33 -11.24
CA SER A 232 -13.58 3.69 -10.10
C SER A 232 -12.84 3.35 -8.81
N GLN A 233 -13.18 4.06 -7.72
CA GLN A 233 -12.73 3.71 -6.37
C GLN A 233 -13.50 2.52 -5.80
N THR A 234 -14.62 2.14 -6.38
CA THR A 234 -15.34 0.89 -6.05
C THR A 234 -15.23 -0.09 -7.21
N TRP A 235 -15.51 -1.37 -6.96
CA TRP A 235 -15.47 -2.38 -8.01
C TRP A 235 -16.38 -1.97 -9.19
N PRO A 236 -15.88 -1.98 -10.45
CA PRO A 236 -14.54 -2.40 -10.88
C PRO A 236 -13.45 -1.31 -10.86
N TYR A 237 -12.25 -1.66 -10.39
CA TYR A 237 -11.11 -0.74 -10.29
C TYR A 237 -10.39 -0.49 -11.62
N PHE A 238 -10.43 -1.42 -12.56
CA PHE A 238 -9.63 -1.39 -13.80
C PHE A 238 -10.47 -1.15 -15.05
N ARG A 239 -9.96 -0.33 -15.99
CA ARG A 239 -10.58 -0.08 -17.30
C ARG A 239 -10.30 -1.21 -18.30
N SER A 240 -9.14 -1.85 -18.21
CA SER A 240 -8.75 -3.03 -18.97
C SER A 240 -9.56 -4.27 -18.55
N SER A 241 -10.21 -4.93 -19.50
CA SER A 241 -10.87 -6.22 -19.27
C SER A 241 -9.89 -7.29 -18.81
N LYS A 242 -8.64 -7.28 -19.31
CA LYS A 242 -7.60 -8.22 -18.89
C LYS A 242 -7.31 -8.09 -17.39
N SER A 243 -7.15 -6.86 -16.89
CA SER A 243 -6.91 -6.63 -15.47
C SER A 243 -8.14 -6.97 -14.61
N ARG A 244 -9.37 -6.66 -15.09
CA ARG A 244 -10.61 -7.03 -14.38
C ARG A 244 -10.79 -8.55 -14.28
N ASN A 245 -10.59 -9.27 -15.38
CA ASN A 245 -10.78 -10.72 -15.41
C ASN A 245 -9.78 -11.43 -14.48
N ALA A 246 -8.54 -10.98 -14.43
CA ALA A 246 -7.54 -11.48 -13.47
C ALA A 246 -7.99 -11.23 -12.02
N MET A 247 -8.52 -10.03 -11.73
CA MET A 247 -9.01 -9.67 -10.39
C MET A 247 -10.18 -10.57 -9.94
N VAL A 248 -11.19 -10.78 -10.81
CA VAL A 248 -12.34 -11.69 -10.58
C VAL A 248 -11.90 -13.15 -10.43
N SER A 249 -10.78 -13.52 -11.07
CA SER A 249 -10.23 -14.87 -11.00
C SER A 249 -9.26 -15.08 -9.83
N ALA A 250 -9.04 -14.06 -9.00
CA ALA A 250 -8.03 -14.04 -7.93
C ALA A 250 -6.61 -14.39 -8.41
N GLU A 251 -6.29 -14.01 -9.65
CA GLU A 251 -4.98 -14.18 -10.27
C GLU A 251 -4.14 -12.91 -10.11
N PRO A 252 -2.80 -12.99 -10.16
CA PRO A 252 -1.94 -11.81 -10.21
C PRO A 252 -2.35 -10.86 -11.36
N VAL A 253 -2.79 -9.65 -10.99
CA VAL A 253 -3.33 -8.68 -11.94
C VAL A 253 -2.20 -7.89 -12.55
N ARG A 254 -1.87 -8.15 -13.81
CA ARG A 254 -0.85 -7.35 -14.52
C ARG A 254 -1.29 -5.89 -14.63
N VAL A 255 -0.41 -4.99 -14.23
CA VAL A 255 -0.58 -3.53 -14.24
C VAL A 255 0.67 -2.89 -14.84
N SER A 256 0.60 -1.63 -15.24
CA SER A 256 1.81 -0.88 -15.63
C SER A 256 2.44 -0.14 -14.44
N SER A 257 1.67 0.10 -13.37
CA SER A 257 2.13 0.73 -12.14
C SER A 257 1.17 0.47 -10.98
N CYS A 258 1.70 0.38 -9.77
CA CYS A 258 0.95 0.32 -8.52
C CYS A 258 1.82 0.72 -7.32
N TRP A 259 1.16 1.07 -6.21
CA TRP A 259 1.83 1.28 -4.92
C TRP A 259 1.01 0.58 -3.84
N ASN A 260 -0.26 0.99 -3.72
CA ASN A 260 -1.34 0.33 -3.02
C ASN A 260 -0.96 -0.17 -1.64
N GLY A 261 -0.25 0.63 -0.88
CA GLY A 261 0.19 0.34 0.49
C GLY A 261 1.25 -0.76 0.64
N ILE A 262 1.39 -1.76 -0.22
CA ILE A 262 2.54 -2.68 -0.24
C ILE A 262 3.02 -2.79 -1.67
N ALA A 263 4.33 -2.68 -1.91
CA ALA A 263 4.92 -2.89 -3.22
C ALA A 263 6.30 -3.56 -3.10
N SER A 264 6.49 -4.70 -3.73
CA SER A 264 7.85 -5.23 -3.91
C SER A 264 8.54 -4.57 -5.10
N LEU A 265 9.86 -4.32 -5.03
CA LEU A 265 10.65 -3.71 -6.09
C LEU A 265 12.04 -4.35 -6.14
N GLY A 266 12.67 -4.41 -7.31
CA GLY A 266 14.09 -4.78 -7.39
C GLY A 266 14.98 -3.64 -6.90
N ILE A 267 16.07 -3.96 -6.17
CA ILE A 267 17.02 -2.96 -5.63
C ILE A 267 17.84 -2.28 -6.75
N ARG A 268 18.15 -3.02 -7.82
CA ARG A 268 18.97 -2.50 -8.92
C ARG A 268 18.27 -1.32 -9.61
N GLY A 269 18.86 -0.13 -9.48
CA GLY A 269 18.29 1.10 -10.03
C GLY A 269 17.16 1.71 -9.20
N LEU A 270 16.94 1.25 -7.95
CA LEU A 270 15.91 1.80 -7.07
C LEU A 270 16.22 3.25 -6.69
N ARG A 271 15.56 4.19 -7.37
CA ARG A 271 15.67 5.63 -7.12
C ARG A 271 14.34 6.32 -7.34
N PHE A 272 13.88 7.06 -6.33
CA PHE A 272 12.70 7.91 -6.46
C PHE A 272 13.07 9.22 -7.14
N ARG A 273 12.16 9.76 -7.93
CA ARG A 273 12.27 11.08 -8.55
C ARG A 273 10.88 11.66 -8.83
N GLY A 274 10.82 12.97 -8.93
CA GLY A 274 9.73 13.67 -9.62
C GLY A 274 10.00 13.82 -11.12
N ILE A 275 9.08 14.50 -11.82
CA ILE A 275 9.31 14.96 -13.19
C ILE A 275 10.10 16.29 -13.19
N PRO A 276 10.80 16.64 -14.29
CA PRO A 276 11.50 17.93 -14.41
C PRO A 276 10.61 19.14 -14.15
N ASP A 277 11.20 20.22 -13.61
CA ASP A 277 10.49 21.46 -13.30
C ASP A 277 9.84 22.12 -14.53
N SER A 278 10.44 21.95 -15.72
CA SER A 278 9.87 22.43 -16.98
C SER A 278 8.49 21.85 -17.30
N LEU A 279 8.22 20.60 -16.89
CA LEU A 279 6.90 19.99 -17.03
C LEU A 279 5.94 20.46 -15.93
N ALA A 280 6.46 20.68 -14.72
CA ALA A 280 5.66 21.21 -13.62
C ALA A 280 5.18 22.65 -13.88
N ALA A 281 5.96 23.46 -14.61
CA ALA A 281 5.53 24.77 -15.10
C ALA A 281 4.30 24.70 -16.03
N LEU A 282 4.03 23.53 -16.63
CA LEU A 282 2.81 23.24 -17.40
C LEU A 282 1.72 22.57 -16.55
N HIS A 283 1.85 22.63 -15.21
CA HIS A 283 0.99 21.96 -14.24
C HIS A 283 0.90 20.44 -14.41
N LEU A 284 1.95 19.82 -14.95
CA LEU A 284 2.09 18.38 -14.99
C LEU A 284 2.79 17.89 -13.71
N GLU A 285 2.31 16.79 -13.14
CA GLU A 285 3.01 16.11 -12.04
C GLU A 285 2.81 14.60 -12.20
N ALA A 286 3.78 13.80 -11.78
CA ALA A 286 3.65 12.35 -11.80
C ALA A 286 3.93 11.77 -10.42
N SER A 287 3.22 10.72 -10.05
CA SER A 287 3.50 9.97 -8.83
C SER A 287 4.90 9.35 -8.91
N GLU A 288 5.76 9.63 -7.93
CA GLU A 288 7.03 8.90 -7.77
C GLU A 288 6.82 7.39 -7.66
N CYS A 289 5.70 6.95 -7.08
CA CYS A 289 5.29 5.56 -6.98
C CYS A 289 4.91 4.94 -8.33
N CYS A 290 4.65 5.77 -9.35
CA CYS A 290 4.50 5.34 -10.74
C CYS A 290 5.84 5.39 -11.48
N LEU A 291 6.59 6.47 -11.31
CA LEU A 291 7.91 6.67 -11.95
C LEU A 291 8.90 5.57 -11.56
N ILE A 292 8.84 5.07 -10.33
CA ILE A 292 9.71 3.98 -9.88
C ILE A 292 9.57 2.71 -10.73
N HIS A 293 8.38 2.42 -11.27
CA HIS A 293 8.16 1.29 -12.19
C HIS A 293 8.64 1.56 -13.60
N ALA A 294 8.55 2.81 -14.06
CA ALA A 294 9.05 3.21 -15.38
C ALA A 294 10.59 3.13 -15.45
N ASP A 295 11.24 3.45 -14.34
CA ASP A 295 12.70 3.51 -14.20
C ASP A 295 13.31 2.15 -13.82
N ASN A 296 12.56 1.27 -13.16
CA ASN A 296 13.08 -0.04 -12.74
C ASN A 296 13.18 -1.01 -13.94
N PRO A 297 14.40 -1.47 -14.31
CA PRO A 297 14.56 -2.43 -15.40
C PRO A 297 13.86 -3.78 -15.14
N GLY A 298 13.68 -4.12 -13.86
CA GLY A 298 12.93 -5.28 -13.42
C GLY A 298 11.46 -5.23 -13.81
N SER A 299 10.82 -4.05 -13.78
CA SER A 299 9.40 -3.90 -14.12
C SER A 299 9.14 -4.21 -15.61
N ARG A 300 10.10 -3.93 -16.50
CA ARG A 300 9.99 -4.25 -17.93
C ARG A 300 10.12 -5.75 -18.23
N THR A 301 11.02 -6.42 -17.51
CA THR A 301 11.37 -7.83 -17.76
C THR A 301 10.49 -8.80 -17.00
N ARG A 302 10.18 -8.50 -15.73
CA ARG A 302 9.36 -9.35 -14.84
C ARG A 302 7.90 -8.93 -14.79
N GLY A 303 7.58 -7.72 -15.23
CA GLY A 303 6.23 -7.14 -15.10
C GLY A 303 5.94 -6.57 -13.71
N VAL A 304 4.82 -5.87 -13.60
CA VAL A 304 4.27 -5.32 -12.35
C VAL A 304 2.88 -5.91 -12.13
N TYR A 305 2.59 -6.33 -10.91
CA TYR A 305 1.36 -7.06 -10.61
C TYR A 305 0.71 -6.54 -9.34
N VAL A 306 -0.61 -6.54 -9.30
CA VAL A 306 -1.38 -6.42 -8.05
C VAL A 306 -1.80 -7.82 -7.62
N ASN A 307 -1.61 -8.15 -6.34
CA ASN A 307 -2.08 -9.39 -5.76
C ASN A 307 -3.46 -9.19 -5.11
N PRO A 308 -4.56 -9.76 -5.67
CA PRO A 308 -5.90 -9.61 -5.12
C PRO A 308 -6.07 -10.11 -3.68
N ALA A 309 -5.21 -11.03 -3.25
CA ALA A 309 -5.24 -11.66 -1.93
C ALA A 309 -4.50 -10.83 -0.85
N VAL A 310 -3.76 -9.79 -1.22
CA VAL A 310 -3.10 -8.91 -0.25
C VAL A 310 -3.89 -7.62 -0.19
N ARG A 311 -4.61 -7.43 0.91
CA ARG A 311 -5.46 -6.27 1.17
C ARG A 311 -4.86 -5.52 2.35
N VAL A 312 -4.73 -4.21 2.23
CA VAL A 312 -4.23 -3.31 3.27
C VAL A 312 -5.17 -2.13 3.43
N GLY A 313 -4.96 -1.33 4.47
CA GLY A 313 -5.75 -0.14 4.71
C GLY A 313 -4.87 1.05 5.05
N TYR A 314 -5.26 2.21 4.54
CA TYR A 314 -4.58 3.49 4.79
C TYR A 314 -4.49 3.83 6.28
N ASN A 315 -5.45 3.34 7.06
CA ASN A 315 -5.50 3.46 8.50
C ASN A 315 -6.00 2.16 9.14
N ARG A 316 -5.94 2.09 10.47
CA ARG A 316 -6.35 0.90 11.22
C ARG A 316 -7.81 0.50 11.00
N LEU A 317 -8.72 1.47 10.96
CA LEU A 317 -10.14 1.19 10.74
C LEU A 317 -10.38 0.55 9.37
N ALA A 318 -9.70 1.03 8.33
CA ALA A 318 -9.77 0.47 6.99
C ALA A 318 -9.13 -0.93 6.92
N TYR A 319 -7.96 -1.10 7.55
CA TYR A 319 -7.29 -2.39 7.65
C TYR A 319 -8.18 -3.42 8.34
N ASP A 320 -8.73 -3.07 9.49
CA ASP A 320 -9.64 -3.92 10.23
C ASP A 320 -10.92 -4.19 9.42
N ALA A 321 -11.48 -3.21 8.72
CA ALA A 321 -12.70 -3.43 7.93
C ALA A 321 -12.53 -4.42 6.76
N VAL A 322 -11.33 -4.55 6.19
CA VAL A 322 -11.07 -5.55 5.11
C VAL A 322 -10.68 -6.94 5.64
N HIS A 323 -10.30 -7.05 6.92
CA HIS A 323 -9.87 -8.31 7.56
C HIS A 323 -10.87 -8.87 8.59
N ASN A 324 -11.58 -8.00 9.31
CA ASN A 324 -12.49 -8.31 10.42
C ASN A 324 -13.97 -8.27 10.01
N ASN A 325 -14.28 -8.27 8.71
CA ASN A 325 -15.66 -8.47 8.23
C ASN A 325 -15.90 -9.95 7.90
N PRO A 326 -16.56 -10.71 8.80
CA PRO A 326 -17.15 -11.99 8.49
C PRO A 326 -18.60 -11.88 8.00
N THR A 327 -19.05 -10.80 7.36
CA THR A 327 -20.43 -10.71 6.84
C THR A 327 -20.55 -11.57 5.57
N GLY A 328 -20.93 -12.85 5.53
CA GLY A 328 -21.95 -13.66 6.22
C GLY A 328 -22.57 -13.15 7.53
N GLY A 329 -23.75 -12.54 7.44
CA GLY A 329 -24.37 -11.83 8.54
C GLY A 329 -24.61 -12.61 9.83
N GLY A 330 -24.62 -11.86 10.94
CA GLY A 330 -25.45 -12.13 12.12
C GLY A 330 -24.76 -12.81 13.29
N GLY A 331 -24.70 -12.10 14.43
CA GLY A 331 -24.53 -12.67 15.76
C GLY A 331 -23.14 -12.47 16.33
N GLY A 332 -23.07 -11.97 17.57
CA GLY A 332 -21.85 -11.48 18.19
C GLY A 332 -20.85 -12.57 18.57
N GLY A 333 -19.59 -12.17 18.67
CA GLY A 333 -18.49 -13.03 19.10
C GLY A 333 -17.16 -12.48 18.61
N GLY A 334 -16.52 -11.61 19.40
CA GLY A 334 -15.15 -11.18 19.14
C GLY A 334 -14.23 -12.40 19.15
N SER A 335 -13.59 -12.69 18.02
CA SER A 335 -12.61 -13.76 17.93
C SER A 335 -11.21 -13.17 17.99
N TRP A 336 -10.59 -13.36 19.15
CA TRP A 336 -9.18 -13.10 19.43
C TRP A 336 -8.32 -14.01 18.55
N TYR A 337 -7.23 -13.47 17.97
CA TYR A 337 -6.19 -14.31 17.36
C TYR A 337 -5.02 -14.39 18.32
N VAL A 338 -4.76 -15.61 18.79
CA VAL A 338 -3.56 -15.99 19.54
C VAL A 338 -2.46 -16.30 18.52
N VAL A 339 -1.38 -15.54 18.56
CA VAL A 339 -0.06 -15.97 18.12
C VAL A 339 0.81 -15.91 19.37
N ASP A 340 1.54 -16.99 19.64
CA ASP A 340 2.33 -17.21 20.85
C ASP A 340 2.85 -15.93 21.51
N GLY A 341 2.24 -15.56 22.65
CA GLY A 341 2.87 -14.73 23.67
C GLY A 341 2.54 -13.23 23.77
N GLY A 342 1.50 -12.68 23.11
CA GLY A 342 1.12 -11.28 23.36
C GLY A 342 -0.27 -10.86 22.87
N LEU A 343 -1.09 -10.31 23.77
CA LEU A 343 -2.43 -9.76 23.52
C LEU A 343 -2.34 -8.29 23.06
N CYS A 344 -2.94 -7.94 21.92
CA CYS A 344 -3.13 -6.54 21.50
C CYS A 344 -4.62 -6.20 21.38
N GLY A 345 -5.09 -5.31 22.27
CA GLY A 345 -6.45 -4.76 22.33
C GLY A 345 -6.65 -3.46 21.53
N PRO A 346 -7.83 -2.81 21.63
CA PRO A 346 -8.34 -1.87 20.63
C PRO A 346 -7.96 -0.39 20.87
N VAL A 347 -8.10 0.43 19.80
CA VAL A 347 -8.60 1.85 19.75
C VAL A 347 -7.71 2.93 19.04
N ALA A 348 -8.38 3.67 18.14
CA ALA A 348 -8.25 5.07 17.65
C ALA A 348 -7.14 5.55 16.69
N GLU A 349 -7.50 5.61 15.40
CA GLU A 349 -7.56 6.78 14.50
C GLU A 349 -6.58 7.98 14.69
N SER A 350 -5.67 8.22 13.74
CA SER A 350 -5.28 9.58 13.35
C SER A 350 -5.03 9.66 11.85
N VAL A 351 -5.65 10.69 11.26
CA VAL A 351 -5.46 11.17 9.90
C VAL A 351 -4.19 12.01 9.90
N GLY A 352 -3.17 11.57 9.16
CA GLY A 352 -1.91 12.28 8.99
C GLY A 352 -1.07 11.57 7.94
N GLU A 353 -0.64 12.30 6.92
CA GLU A 353 0.12 11.77 5.79
C GLU A 353 1.50 11.23 6.21
N LEU A 354 2.00 10.24 5.46
CA LEU A 354 3.38 9.73 5.43
C LEU A 354 3.83 8.82 6.58
N VAL A 355 3.26 7.62 6.72
CA VAL A 355 4.02 6.47 7.23
C VAL A 355 4.27 5.51 6.07
N TYR A 356 5.42 5.65 5.41
CA TYR A 356 5.88 4.69 4.40
C TYR A 356 7.05 3.91 4.99
N PHE A 357 6.96 2.59 4.97
CA PHE A 357 7.99 1.66 5.39
C PHE A 357 8.49 0.88 4.17
N VAL A 358 9.76 0.48 4.18
CA VAL A 358 10.44 -0.22 3.10
C VAL A 358 11.32 -1.30 3.72
N VAL A 359 10.81 -2.52 3.77
CA VAL A 359 11.54 -3.75 4.08
C VAL A 359 12.38 -4.14 2.87
N VAL A 360 13.60 -4.63 3.04
CA VAL A 360 14.39 -5.23 1.97
C VAL A 360 14.86 -6.57 2.43
N CYS A 361 14.44 -7.62 1.75
CA CYS A 361 14.78 -8.98 2.11
C CYS A 361 15.93 -9.47 1.24
N ARG A 362 17.01 -9.92 1.89
CA ARG A 362 18.07 -10.73 1.31
C ARG A 362 17.80 -12.19 1.68
N THR A 363 17.34 -13.00 0.74
CA THR A 363 17.43 -14.46 0.87
C THR A 363 18.86 -14.88 0.50
N GLU A 364 19.48 -15.76 1.29
CA GLU A 364 20.88 -16.21 1.14
C GLU A 364 21.36 -16.33 -0.33
N CYS A 365 22.57 -15.83 -0.56
CA CYS A 365 23.55 -16.60 -1.31
C CYS A 365 24.33 -17.43 -0.27
#